data_AF-A0A2H6N5Y1-F1
#
_entry.id   AF-A0A2H6N5Y1-F1
#
_cell.length_a   1.000
_cell.length_b   1.000
_cell.length_c   1.000
_cell.angle_alpha   90.00
_cell.angle_beta   90.00
_cell.angle_gamma   90.00
#
_symmetry.space_group_name_H-M   'P 1'
#
loop_
_entity.id
_entity.type
_entity.pdbx_description
1 polymer ?
#
loop_
_entity_poly.entity_id
_entity_poly.type
_entity_poly.pdbx_seq_one_letter_code
_entity_poly.pdbx_strand_id
1 'polypeptide(L)'
;MYMDESRKDAWEEVQQRLLNVCKEALSYFLTLTSESHREAWTSLLLLFLTKVLKISDDRFKAHASFYYPLLCEIMQFDLIPELRAVLRRFFLRIGVVFQISQPADQEEDTAKQ
;
A
#
# COMPACT_ATOMS: atom_id res chain seq x y z
N MET A 1 8.39 23.82 13.25
CA MET A 1 7.90 24.67 12.13
C MET A 1 6.91 23.96 11.18
N TYR A 2 6.41 22.75 11.47
CA TYR A 2 5.43 22.01 10.64
C TYR A 2 4.25 21.43 11.44
N MET A 3 3.76 22.18 12.43
CA MET A 3 2.55 21.84 13.18
C MET A 3 1.78 23.14 13.39
N ASP A 4 1.30 23.72 12.29
CA ASP A 4 0.37 24.84 12.37
C ASP A 4 -1.00 24.24 12.69
N GLU A 5 -1.34 24.21 13.96
CA GLU A 5 -2.58 23.66 14.53
C GLU A 5 -3.84 24.28 13.89
N SER A 6 -3.72 25.48 13.30
CA SER A 6 -4.79 26.18 12.59
C SER A 6 -5.22 25.53 11.26
N ARG A 7 -4.48 24.52 10.78
CA ARG A 7 -4.75 23.81 9.52
C ARG A 7 -5.23 22.37 9.69
N LYS A 8 -5.58 21.97 10.92
CA LYS A 8 -6.09 20.64 11.24
C LYS A 8 -7.27 20.24 10.37
N ASP A 9 -8.21 21.16 10.16
CA ASP A 9 -9.41 20.91 9.37
C ASP A 9 -9.11 20.64 7.90
N ALA A 10 -8.01 21.18 7.36
CA ALA A 10 -7.58 20.94 5.98
C ALA A 10 -6.83 19.60 5.81
N TRP A 11 -6.36 18.96 6.90
CA TRP A 11 -5.63 17.69 6.79
C TRP A 11 -6.51 16.54 6.34
N GLU A 12 -7.76 16.48 6.81
CA GLU A 12 -8.70 15.44 6.40
C GLU A 12 -9.08 15.57 4.92
N GLU A 13 -9.32 16.79 4.46
CA GLU A 13 -9.60 17.07 3.05
C GLU A 13 -8.40 16.71 2.15
N VAL A 14 -7.19 17.10 2.55
CA VAL A 14 -5.96 16.75 1.80
C VAL A 14 -5.76 15.23 1.78
N GLN A 15 -5.97 14.54 2.90
CA GLN A 15 -5.88 13.09 2.96
C GLN A 15 -6.89 12.44 2.02
N GLN A 16 -8.14 12.91 2.01
CA GLN A 16 -9.18 12.37 1.14
C GLN A 16 -8.87 12.58 -0.35
N ARG A 17 -8.35 13.76 -0.71
CA ARG A 17 -7.89 14.05 -2.08
C ARG A 17 -6.74 13.13 -2.48
N LEU A 18 -5.76 12.90 -1.59
CA LEU A 18 -4.66 11.97 -1.83
C LEU A 18 -5.16 10.53 -2.01
N LEU A 19 -6.10 10.08 -1.17
CA LEU A 19 -6.71 8.76 -1.28
C LEU A 19 -7.39 8.58 -2.65
N ASN A 20 -8.17 9.56 -3.08
CA ASN A 20 -8.87 9.51 -4.36
C ASN A 20 -7.90 9.49 -5.55
N VAL A 21 -6.89 10.37 -5.59
CA VAL A 21 -5.91 10.41 -6.69
C VAL A 21 -5.13 9.10 -6.79
N CYS A 22 -4.72 8.53 -5.66
CA CYS A 22 -4.00 7.25 -5.65
C CYS A 22 -4.92 6.09 -6.08
N LYS A 23 -6.20 6.12 -5.69
CA LYS A 23 -7.18 5.14 -6.14
C LYS A 23 -7.36 5.21 -7.66
N GLU A 24 -7.51 6.41 -8.21
CA GLU A 24 -7.61 6.63 -9.66
C GLU A 24 -6.36 6.13 -10.39
N ALA A 25 -5.16 6.38 -9.85
CA ALA A 25 -3.91 5.88 -10.41
C ALA A 25 -3.84 4.34 -10.42
N LEU A 26 -4.29 3.68 -9.34
CA LEU A 26 -4.37 2.22 -9.27
C LEU A 26 -5.41 1.66 -10.24
N SER A 27 -6.58 2.29 -10.34
CA SER A 27 -7.60 1.91 -11.32
C SER A 27 -7.11 2.10 -12.75
N TYR A 28 -6.38 3.18 -13.03
CA TYR A 28 -5.78 3.40 -14.35
C TYR A 28 -4.76 2.32 -14.70
N PHE A 29 -3.89 1.95 -13.75
CA PHE A 29 -2.94 0.85 -13.93
C PHE A 29 -3.63 -0.46 -14.36
N LEU A 30 -4.79 -0.79 -13.80
CA LEU A 30 -5.57 -1.97 -14.17
C LEU A 30 -6.05 -1.95 -15.63
N THR A 31 -6.29 -0.76 -16.19
CA THR A 31 -6.76 -0.59 -17.58
C THR A 31 -5.65 -0.60 -18.63
N LEU A 32 -4.37 -0.57 -18.21
CA LEU A 32 -3.25 -0.47 -19.15
C LEU A 32 -3.07 -1.76 -19.95
N THR A 33 -3.31 -1.69 -21.25
CA THR A 33 -3.08 -2.80 -22.19
C THR A 33 -1.73 -2.73 -22.91
N SER A 34 -1.13 -1.54 -22.97
CA SER A 34 0.18 -1.33 -23.59
C SER A 34 1.33 -1.74 -22.66
N GLU A 35 2.26 -2.53 -23.21
CA GLU A 35 3.41 -3.07 -22.48
C GLU A 35 4.38 -1.96 -22.01
N SER A 36 4.70 -0.98 -22.87
CA SER A 36 5.61 0.12 -22.52
C SER A 36 5.04 1.03 -21.42
N HIS A 37 3.74 1.30 -21.46
CA HIS A 37 3.07 2.03 -20.38
C HIS A 37 3.03 1.21 -19.10
N ARG A 38 2.75 -0.09 -19.19
CA ARG A 38 2.74 -0.97 -18.02
C ARG A 38 4.09 -1.00 -17.32
N GLU A 39 5.19 -1.02 -18.06
CA GLU A 39 6.54 -0.99 -17.48
C GLU A 39 6.82 0.33 -16.73
N ALA A 40 6.59 1.48 -17.36
CA ALA A 40 6.79 2.78 -16.73
C ALA A 40 5.92 2.96 -15.47
N TRP A 41 4.66 2.52 -15.54
CA TRP A 41 3.74 2.58 -14.40
C TRP A 41 4.06 1.55 -13.32
N THR A 42 4.74 0.45 -13.65
CA THR A 42 5.21 -0.52 -12.64
C THR A 42 6.25 0.12 -11.71
N SER A 43 7.17 0.93 -12.24
CA SER A 43 8.11 1.69 -11.40
C SER A 43 7.40 2.69 -10.48
N LEU A 44 6.35 3.36 -10.98
CA LEU A 44 5.52 4.26 -10.18
C LEU A 44 4.76 3.51 -9.08
N LEU A 45 4.17 2.36 -9.41
CA LEU A 45 3.45 1.53 -8.46
C LEU A 45 4.36 1.00 -7.36
N LEU A 46 5.58 0.57 -7.71
CA LEU A 46 6.60 0.16 -6.76
C LEU A 46 6.97 1.29 -5.79
N LEU A 47 7.21 2.50 -6.32
CA LEU A 47 7.51 3.67 -5.50
C LEU A 47 6.34 3.98 -4.55
N PHE A 48 5.12 4.01 -5.08
CA PHE A 48 3.91 4.27 -4.32
C PHE A 48 3.73 3.27 -3.17
N LEU A 49 3.72 1.96 -3.46
CA LEU A 49 3.52 0.93 -2.45
C LEU A 49 4.62 0.95 -1.39
N THR A 50 5.87 1.20 -1.79
CA THR A 50 7.01 1.31 -0.85
C THR A 50 6.87 2.52 0.08
N LYS A 51 6.32 3.64 -0.41
CA LYS A 51 6.06 4.82 0.41
C LYS A 51 4.91 4.60 1.37
N VAL A 52 3.80 4.01 0.91
CA VAL A 52 2.65 3.67 1.77
C VAL A 52 3.07 2.68 2.85
N LEU A 53 3.92 1.71 2.53
CA LEU A 53 4.48 0.77 3.50
C LEU A 53 5.31 1.42 4.63
N LYS A 54 5.70 2.69 4.52
CA LYS A 54 6.52 3.39 5.54
C LYS A 54 5.74 4.40 6.37
N ILE A 55 4.47 4.68 6.04
CA ILE A 55 3.65 5.62 6.83
C ILE A 55 3.20 4.99 8.16
N SER A 56 2.75 5.81 9.12
CA SER A 56 2.22 5.34 10.41
C SER A 56 1.00 4.43 10.23
N ASP A 57 0.76 3.55 11.21
CA ASP A 57 -0.30 2.53 11.13
C ASP A 57 -1.70 3.13 10.91
N ASP A 58 -2.03 4.25 11.58
CA ASP A 58 -3.33 4.90 11.40
C ASP A 58 -3.57 5.36 9.96
N ARG A 59 -2.54 5.92 9.33
CA ARG A 59 -2.60 6.34 7.93
C ARG A 59 -2.59 5.13 7.01
N PHE A 60 -1.79 4.11 7.34
CA PHE A 60 -1.75 2.86 6.59
C PHE A 60 -3.11 2.18 6.56
N LYS A 61 -3.86 2.15 7.67
CA LYS A 61 -5.23 1.60 7.71
C LYS A 61 -6.14 2.27 6.69
N ALA A 62 -6.17 3.61 6.66
CA ALA A 62 -6.99 4.36 5.70
C ALA A 62 -6.62 4.02 4.26
N HIS A 63 -5.32 4.03 3.92
CA HIS A 63 -4.85 3.68 2.59
C HIS A 63 -5.14 2.22 2.22
N ALA A 64 -4.83 1.28 3.12
CA ALA A 64 -5.05 -0.14 2.91
C ALA A 64 -6.53 -0.45 2.68
N SER A 65 -7.43 0.02 3.55
CA SER A 65 -8.87 -0.19 3.39
C SER A 65 -9.40 0.39 2.08
N PHE A 66 -8.90 1.55 1.65
CA PHE A 66 -9.39 2.21 0.44
C PHE A 66 -8.89 1.54 -0.85
N TYR A 67 -7.68 0.98 -0.84
CA TYR A 67 -7.05 0.38 -2.02
C TYR A 67 -7.19 -1.14 -2.10
N TYR A 68 -7.56 -1.81 -1.01
CA TYR A 68 -7.53 -3.27 -0.90
C TYR A 68 -8.16 -4.01 -2.09
N PRO A 69 -9.39 -3.66 -2.56
CA PRO A 69 -9.98 -4.33 -3.72
C PRO A 69 -9.13 -4.19 -4.99
N LEU A 70 -8.57 -3.00 -5.25
CA LEU A 70 -7.72 -2.76 -6.43
C LEU A 70 -6.40 -3.53 -6.35
N LEU A 71 -5.82 -3.65 -5.15
CA LEU A 71 -4.60 -4.44 -4.96
C LEU A 71 -4.87 -5.94 -5.19
N CYS A 72 -6.05 -6.44 -4.84
CA CYS A 72 -6.49 -7.80 -5.17
C CYS A 72 -6.63 -8.01 -6.68
N GLU A 73 -7.18 -7.04 -7.43
CA GLU A 73 -7.23 -7.13 -8.90
C GLU A 73 -5.83 -7.13 -9.52
N ILE A 74 -4.91 -6.30 -9.01
CA ILE A 74 -3.52 -6.25 -9.50
C ILE A 74 -2.82 -7.61 -9.36
N MET A 75 -3.11 -8.37 -8.30
CA MET A 75 -2.52 -9.70 -8.09
C MET A 75 -2.87 -10.72 -9.18
N GLN A 76 -3.93 -10.50 -9.95
CA GLN A 76 -4.34 -11.41 -11.02
C GLN A 76 -3.46 -11.27 -12.28
N PHE A 77 -2.68 -10.20 -12.40
CA PHE A 77 -1.76 -10.01 -13.51
C PHE A 77 -0.46 -10.80 -13.33
N ASP A 78 0.24 -11.02 -14.45
CA ASP A 78 1.61 -11.51 -14.40
C ASP A 78 2.55 -10.37 -13.98
N LEU A 79 2.89 -10.34 -12.69
CA LEU A 79 3.71 -9.30 -12.08
C LEU A 79 5.19 -9.69 -12.07
N ILE A 80 6.06 -8.71 -12.29
CA ILE A 80 7.50 -8.89 -12.06
C ILE A 80 7.78 -9.23 -10.57
N PRO A 81 8.88 -9.96 -10.27
CA PRO A 81 9.19 -10.40 -8.91
C PRO A 81 9.21 -9.29 -7.86
N GLU A 82 9.73 -8.11 -8.21
CA GLU A 82 9.88 -6.96 -7.32
C GLU A 82 8.51 -6.43 -6.87
N LEU A 83 7.58 -6.29 -7.81
CA LEU A 83 6.24 -5.80 -7.51
C LEU A 83 5.46 -6.82 -6.68
N ARG A 84 5.58 -8.11 -7.00
CA ARG A 84 5.00 -9.20 -6.20
C ARG A 84 5.52 -9.18 -4.77
N ALA A 85 6.82 -8.97 -4.58
CA ALA A 85 7.43 -8.91 -3.25
C ALA A 85 6.93 -7.73 -2.41
N VAL A 86 6.78 -6.54 -3.02
CA VAL A 86 6.26 -5.36 -2.34
C VAL A 86 4.78 -5.52 -2.00
N LEU A 87 3.96 -6.04 -2.92
CA LEU A 87 2.54 -6.35 -2.64
C LEU A 87 2.40 -7.37 -1.51
N ARG A 88 3.21 -8.42 -1.49
CA ARG A 88 3.22 -9.39 -0.38
C ARG A 88 3.48 -8.71 0.96
N ARG A 89 4.49 -7.83 1.04
CA ARG A 89 4.78 -7.06 2.26
C ARG A 89 3.60 -6.16 2.66
N PHE A 90 2.93 -5.57 1.67
CA PHE A 90 1.72 -4.78 1.90
C PHE A 90 0.61 -5.60 2.57
N PHE A 91 0.27 -6.76 2.00
CA PHE A 91 -0.76 -7.63 2.56
C PHE A 91 -0.41 -8.22 3.94
N LEU A 92 0.86 -8.59 4.16
CA LEU A 92 1.31 -9.02 5.49
C LEU A 92 1.16 -7.89 6.52
N ARG A 93 1.50 -6.66 6.13
CA ARG A 93 1.30 -5.49 7.02
C ARG A 93 -0.18 -5.24 7.31
N ILE A 94 -1.09 -5.44 6.34
CA ILE A 94 -2.54 -5.44 6.61
C ILE A 94 -2.87 -6.45 7.69
N GLY A 95 -2.36 -7.68 7.58
CA GLY A 95 -2.57 -8.74 8.56
C GLY A 95 -2.24 -8.30 9.99
N VAL A 96 -1.08 -7.69 10.20
CA VAL A 96 -0.63 -7.18 11.51
C VAL A 96 -1.43 -5.96 11.96
N VAL A 97 -1.56 -4.95 11.10
CA VAL A 97 -2.15 -3.65 11.46
C VAL A 97 -3.66 -3.76 11.76
N PHE A 98 -4.36 -4.67 11.06
CA PHE A 98 -5.77 -4.97 11.30
C PHE A 98 -5.99 -6.12 12.30
N GLN A 99 -4.91 -6.66 12.90
CA GLN A 99 -4.98 -7.76 13.88
C GLN A 99 -5.68 -9.02 13.33
N ILE A 100 -5.49 -9.29 12.03
CA ILE A 100 -5.99 -10.49 11.34
C ILE A 100 -5.01 -11.65 11.55
N SER A 101 -3.71 -11.36 11.59
CA SER A 101 -2.64 -12.31 11.85
C SER A 101 -1.68 -11.74 12.88
N GLN A 102 -1.11 -12.61 13.71
CA GLN A 102 0.01 -12.24 14.60
C GLN A 102 1.17 -11.71 13.74
N PRO A 103 1.88 -10.65 14.18
CA PRO A 103 3.19 -10.37 13.60
C PRO A 103 4.02 -11.64 13.75
N ALA A 104 4.66 -12.07 12.66
CA ALA A 104 5.58 -13.20 12.71
C ALA A 104 6.82 -12.77 13.51
N ASP A 105 6.69 -12.74 14.83
CA ASP A 105 7.79 -12.61 15.76
C ASP A 105 8.18 -14.03 16.20
N GLN A 106 9.41 -14.43 15.85
CA GLN A 106 10.21 -15.43 16.58
C GLN A 106 9.77 -16.91 16.54
N GLU A 107 9.79 -17.56 15.37
CA GLU A 107 9.78 -19.05 15.30
C GLU A 107 11.19 -19.69 15.40
N GLU A 108 12.25 -18.95 15.76
CA GLU A 108 13.61 -19.50 15.85
C GLU A 108 14.18 -19.72 17.27
N ASP A 109 13.49 -19.35 18.37
CA ASP A 109 14.07 -19.47 19.73
C ASP A 109 13.30 -20.40 20.70
N THR A 110 12.30 -21.14 20.22
CA THR A 110 11.58 -22.15 21.05
C THR A 110 11.81 -23.59 20.59
N ALA A 111 12.67 -23.83 19.61
CA ALA A 111 13.09 -25.18 19.19
C ALA A 111 14.28 -25.73 20.02
N LYS A 112 14.70 -25.03 21.08
CA LYS A 112 15.73 -25.50 22.03
C LYS A 112 15.31 -25.22 23.47
N GLN A 113 14.38 -26.02 23.99
CA GLN A 113 14.31 -26.31 25.43
C GLN A 113 13.83 -27.74 25.64
#